data_AF-A0A4Y2CNY2-F1
#
_entry.id   AF-A0A4Y2CNY2-F1
#
_cell.length_a   1.000
_cell.length_b   1.000
_cell.length_c   1.000
_cell.angle_alpha   90.00
_cell.angle_beta   90.00
_cell.angle_gamma   90.00
#
_symmetry.space_group_name_H-M   'P 1'
#
loop_
_entity.id
_entity.type
_entity.pdbx_description
1 polymer ?
#
loop_
_entity_poly.entity_id
_entity_poly.type
_entity_poly.pdbx_seq_one_letter_code
_entity_poly.pdbx_strand_id
1 'polypeptide(L)'
;MSVKLNLRKDELIAIAEEMGLMVPAKAKVVDLKALIESSDVYRDDIEFVRNLIGNILEEKKERLEGFEKEKLEREKLESERNKRECELELEKIRLAQFEKQLEIANATRDKANTSQATEIVEPGSLIDNLESLIKSVKTLTIPVPVRSESFNLFFHSLEKAFQNKSVPNELKAEILLNILGEKVDNLLAYVSQEDLCDYEKIKQLVLKEFEPTPPRMPE
;
A
#
# COMPACT_ATOMS: atom_id res chain seq x y z
N MET A 1 -51.13 -24.41 14.06
CA MET A 1 -50.33 -23.29 13.51
C MET A 1 -49.89 -23.70 12.12
N SER A 2 -49.66 -22.76 11.18
CA SER A 2 -49.21 -23.09 9.82
C SER A 2 -47.89 -22.37 9.54
N VAL A 3 -46.95 -23.04 8.89
CA VAL A 3 -45.68 -22.42 8.50
C VAL A 3 -45.91 -21.56 7.25
N LYS A 4 -45.38 -20.34 7.22
CA LYS A 4 -45.47 -19.48 6.03
C LYS A 4 -44.45 -19.90 4.99
N LEU A 5 -44.88 -20.60 3.95
CA LEU A 5 -44.06 -20.99 2.80
C LEU A 5 -43.88 -19.83 1.80
N ASN A 6 -43.37 -18.68 2.23
CA ASN A 6 -43.03 -17.55 1.36
C ASN A 6 -41.59 -17.64 0.87
N LEU A 7 -41.27 -18.74 0.18
CA LEU A 7 -39.93 -19.10 -0.25
C LEU A 7 -39.83 -19.12 -1.79
N ARG A 8 -38.62 -18.99 -2.31
CA ARG A 8 -38.34 -19.07 -3.75
C ARG A 8 -38.58 -20.51 -4.24
N LYS A 9 -38.77 -20.65 -5.55
CA LYS A 9 -39.02 -21.96 -6.18
C LYS A 9 -37.96 -22.99 -5.79
N ASP A 10 -36.68 -22.62 -5.90
CA ASP A 10 -35.56 -23.51 -5.62
C ASP A 10 -35.49 -23.94 -4.14
N GLU A 11 -35.89 -23.04 -3.23
CA GLU A 11 -35.98 -23.34 -1.78
C GLU A 11 -37.12 -24.31 -1.49
N LEU A 12 -38.27 -24.13 -2.13
CA LEU A 12 -39.41 -25.05 -2.00
C LEU A 12 -39.10 -26.43 -2.60
N ILE A 13 -38.34 -26.49 -3.69
CA ILE A 13 -37.87 -27.76 -4.27
C ILE A 13 -36.97 -28.47 -3.27
N ALA A 14 -35.96 -27.79 -2.72
CA ALA A 14 -35.04 -28.37 -1.74
C ALA A 14 -35.78 -28.89 -0.49
N ILE A 15 -36.75 -28.13 0.03
CA ILE A 15 -37.57 -28.57 1.17
C ILE A 15 -38.36 -29.82 0.83
N ALA A 16 -39.02 -29.86 -0.33
CA ALA A 16 -39.80 -31.02 -0.73
C ALA A 16 -38.91 -32.26 -0.95
N GLU A 17 -37.73 -32.11 -1.53
CA GLU A 17 -36.75 -33.19 -1.72
C GLU A 17 -36.21 -33.72 -0.38
N GLU A 18 -35.87 -32.84 0.57
CA GLU A 18 -35.42 -33.21 1.93
C GLU A 18 -36.52 -33.87 2.76
N MET A 19 -37.79 -33.53 2.49
CA MET A 19 -38.95 -34.23 3.04
C MET A 19 -39.22 -35.59 2.35
N GLY A 20 -38.44 -35.96 1.33
CA GLY A 20 -38.61 -37.21 0.58
C GLY A 20 -39.77 -37.18 -0.43
N LEU A 21 -40.29 -36.00 -0.78
CA LEU A 21 -41.39 -35.83 -1.73
C LEU A 21 -40.84 -35.82 -3.15
N MET A 22 -41.53 -36.51 -4.06
CA MET A 22 -41.19 -36.45 -5.49
C MET A 22 -41.63 -35.11 -6.08
N VAL A 23 -40.65 -34.28 -6.46
CA VAL A 23 -40.90 -32.98 -7.09
C VAL A 23 -41.01 -33.12 -8.61
N PRO A 24 -42.15 -32.75 -9.22
CA PRO A 24 -42.27 -32.75 -10.69
C PRO A 24 -41.38 -31.67 -11.31
N ALA A 25 -40.62 -32.01 -12.36
CA ALA A 25 -39.70 -31.08 -13.04
C ALA A 25 -40.36 -29.77 -13.56
N LYS A 26 -41.67 -29.78 -13.79
CA LYS A 26 -42.46 -28.62 -14.26
C LYS A 26 -43.37 -28.00 -13.20
N ALA A 27 -43.23 -28.38 -11.92
CA ALA A 27 -44.04 -27.85 -10.84
C ALA A 27 -43.91 -26.32 -10.72
N LYS A 28 -45.03 -25.64 -10.49
CA LYS A 28 -45.06 -24.21 -10.17
C LYS A 28 -44.90 -24.03 -8.66
N VAL A 29 -44.55 -22.80 -8.24
CA VAL A 29 -44.43 -22.43 -6.82
C VAL A 29 -45.70 -22.78 -6.03
N VAL A 30 -46.88 -22.58 -6.63
CA VAL A 30 -48.17 -22.92 -5.99
C VAL A 30 -48.31 -24.44 -5.79
N ASP A 31 -47.94 -25.23 -6.80
CA ASP A 31 -48.01 -26.69 -6.74
C ASP A 31 -47.05 -27.25 -5.69
N LEU A 32 -45.85 -26.67 -5.57
CA LEU A 32 -44.85 -27.04 -4.57
C LEU A 32 -45.32 -26.73 -3.13
N LYS A 33 -45.94 -25.56 -2.91
CA LYS A 33 -46.51 -25.22 -1.60
C LYS A 33 -47.62 -26.19 -1.22
N ALA A 34 -48.53 -26.47 -2.15
CA ALA A 34 -49.61 -27.42 -1.92
C ALA A 34 -49.07 -28.83 -1.64
N LEU A 35 -48.03 -29.26 -2.36
CA LEU A 35 -47.38 -30.56 -2.17
C LEU A 35 -46.81 -30.68 -0.74
N ILE A 36 -46.06 -29.67 -0.29
CA ILE A 36 -45.48 -29.62 1.07
C ILE A 36 -46.59 -29.58 2.12
N GLU A 37 -47.59 -28.71 1.98
CA GLU A 37 -48.69 -28.58 2.94
C GLU A 37 -49.59 -29.84 3.03
N SER A 38 -49.60 -30.64 1.97
CA SER A 38 -50.35 -31.90 1.90
C SER A 38 -49.59 -33.11 2.45
N SER A 39 -48.29 -33.00 2.69
CA SER A 39 -47.47 -34.09 3.23
C SER A 39 -47.86 -34.41 4.68
N ASP A 40 -47.81 -35.70 4.99
CA ASP A 40 -47.82 -36.27 6.35
C ASP A 40 -46.80 -35.62 7.27
N VAL A 41 -45.55 -35.46 6.82
CA VAL A 41 -44.46 -34.82 7.59
C VAL A 41 -44.85 -33.40 8.01
N TYR A 42 -45.50 -32.63 7.14
CA TYR A 42 -45.95 -31.27 7.45
C TYR A 42 -47.07 -31.22 8.49
N ARG A 43 -47.93 -32.25 8.52
CA ARG A 43 -49.07 -32.34 9.44
C ARG A 43 -48.68 -32.90 10.80
N ASP A 44 -47.77 -33.86 10.80
CA ASP A 44 -47.38 -34.62 11.99
C ASP A 44 -46.27 -33.90 12.77
N ASP A 45 -45.30 -33.27 12.08
CA ASP A 45 -44.20 -32.54 12.72
C ASP A 45 -43.89 -31.20 12.05
N ILE A 46 -44.65 -30.19 12.47
CA ILE A 46 -44.50 -28.83 11.95
C ILE A 46 -43.21 -28.13 12.39
N GLU A 47 -42.67 -28.49 13.56
CA GLU A 47 -41.42 -27.90 14.07
C GLU A 47 -40.22 -28.46 13.29
N PHE A 48 -40.26 -29.74 12.90
CA PHE A 48 -39.29 -30.31 11.97
C PHE A 48 -39.26 -29.52 10.65
N VAL A 49 -40.41 -29.26 10.03
CA VAL A 49 -40.48 -28.48 8.78
C VAL A 49 -39.94 -27.06 8.98
N ARG A 50 -40.26 -26.42 10.12
CA ARG A 50 -39.75 -25.09 10.45
C ARG A 50 -38.22 -25.09 10.57
N ASN A 51 -37.65 -26.09 11.24
CA ASN A 51 -36.21 -26.24 11.38
C ASN A 51 -35.53 -26.54 10.04
N LEU A 52 -36.14 -27.39 9.21
CA LEU A 52 -35.67 -27.70 7.86
C LEU A 52 -35.59 -26.44 6.98
N ILE A 53 -36.63 -25.61 7.02
CA ILE A 53 -36.65 -24.30 6.33
C ILE A 53 -35.52 -23.41 6.85
N GLY A 54 -35.30 -23.36 8.17
CA GLY A 54 -34.22 -22.62 8.79
C GLY A 54 -32.85 -23.05 8.26
N ASN A 55 -32.58 -24.36 8.27
CA ASN A 55 -31.31 -24.93 7.82
C ASN A 55 -31.03 -24.64 6.34
N ILE A 56 -32.02 -24.85 5.46
CA ILE A 56 -31.85 -24.62 4.02
C ILE A 56 -31.59 -23.14 3.72
N LEU A 57 -32.25 -22.23 4.44
CA LEU A 57 -32.03 -20.79 4.29
C LEU A 57 -30.67 -20.35 4.82
N GLU A 58 -30.24 -20.87 5.96
CA GLU A 58 -28.92 -20.58 6.54
C GLU A 58 -27.81 -21.11 5.62
N GLU A 59 -27.89 -22.35 5.16
CA GLU A 59 -26.90 -22.95 4.25
C GLU A 59 -26.79 -22.15 2.94
N LYS A 60 -27.92 -21.73 2.37
CA LYS A 60 -27.92 -20.91 1.15
C LYS A 60 -27.26 -19.55 1.38
N LYS A 61 -27.49 -18.94 2.54
CA LYS A 61 -26.87 -17.67 2.93
C LYS A 61 -25.36 -17.84 3.13
N GLU A 62 -24.93 -18.86 3.87
CA GLU A 62 -23.52 -19.16 4.08
C GLU A 62 -22.79 -19.43 2.77
N ARG A 63 -23.40 -20.17 1.84
CA ARG A 63 -22.84 -20.38 0.50
C ARG A 63 -22.66 -19.07 -0.26
N LEU A 64 -23.66 -18.18 -0.23
CA LEU A 64 -23.57 -16.90 -0.93
C LEU A 64 -22.48 -16.01 -0.32
N GLU A 65 -22.43 -15.91 1.01
CA GLU A 65 -21.37 -15.18 1.72
C GLU A 65 -19.99 -15.79 1.44
N GLY A 66 -19.89 -17.11 1.33
CA GLY A 66 -18.67 -17.83 0.95
C GLY A 66 -18.19 -17.44 -0.46
N PHE A 67 -19.10 -17.42 -1.45
CA PHE A 67 -18.77 -16.97 -2.81
C PHE A 67 -18.33 -15.50 -2.86
N GLU A 68 -18.98 -14.62 -2.10
CA GLU A 68 -18.60 -13.20 -2.03
C GLU A 68 -17.23 -13.02 -1.37
N LYS A 69 -16.95 -13.74 -0.28
CA LYS A 69 -15.64 -13.72 0.39
C LYS A 69 -14.54 -14.25 -0.51
N GLU A 70 -14.74 -15.40 -1.18
CA GLU A 70 -13.76 -15.98 -2.09
C GLU A 70 -13.47 -15.03 -3.27
N LYS A 71 -14.52 -14.41 -3.83
CA LYS A 71 -14.36 -13.43 -4.91
C LYS A 71 -13.53 -12.22 -4.45
N LEU A 72 -13.82 -11.68 -3.27
CA LEU A 72 -13.09 -10.56 -2.69
C LEU A 72 -11.63 -10.93 -2.40
N GLU A 73 -11.37 -12.13 -1.90
CA GLU A 73 -10.01 -12.61 -1.62
C GLU A 73 -9.21 -12.79 -2.91
N ARG A 74 -9.83 -13.33 -3.95
CA ARG A 74 -9.21 -13.47 -5.28
C ARG A 74 -8.85 -12.11 -5.87
N GLU A 75 -9.74 -11.13 -5.78
CA GLU A 75 -9.50 -9.76 -6.26
C GLU A 75 -8.35 -9.08 -5.49
N LYS A 76 -8.29 -9.26 -4.16
CA LYS A 76 -7.18 -8.77 -3.34
C LYS A 76 -5.84 -9.40 -3.76
N LEU A 77 -5.83 -10.72 -3.94
CA LEU A 77 -4.62 -11.43 -4.35
C LEU A 77 -4.13 -10.98 -5.73
N GLU A 78 -5.04 -10.79 -6.68
CA GLU A 78 -4.71 -10.28 -8.01
C GLU A 78 -4.17 -8.84 -7.96
N SER A 79 -4.78 -7.97 -7.16
CA SER A 79 -4.28 -6.62 -6.95
C SER A 79 -2.88 -6.59 -6.32
N GLU A 80 -2.61 -7.46 -5.34
CA GLU A 80 -1.29 -7.54 -4.71
C GLU A 80 -0.22 -8.03 -5.70
N ARG A 81 -0.55 -9.03 -6.52
CA ARG A 81 0.33 -9.51 -7.59
C ARG A 81 0.65 -8.41 -8.60
N ASN A 82 -0.37 -7.68 -9.04
CA ASN A 82 -0.19 -6.60 -10.02
C ASN A 82 0.67 -5.47 -9.45
N LYS A 83 0.50 -5.13 -8.17
CA LYS A 83 1.36 -4.17 -7.47
C LYS A 83 2.82 -4.63 -7.44
N ARG A 84 3.07 -5.89 -7.09
CA ARG A 84 4.42 -6.47 -7.04
C ARG A 84 5.07 -6.49 -8.43
N GLU A 85 4.29 -6.80 -9.46
CA GLU A 85 4.77 -6.79 -10.85
C GLU A 85 5.14 -5.38 -11.32
N CYS A 86 4.32 -4.37 -10.98
CA CYS A 86 4.64 -2.96 -11.21
C CYS A 86 5.94 -2.53 -10.50
N GLU A 87 6.13 -2.94 -9.25
CA GLU A 87 7.33 -2.63 -8.47
C GLU A 87 8.60 -3.24 -9.10
N LEU A 88 8.53 -4.51 -9.50
CA LEU A 88 9.63 -5.20 -10.18
C LEU A 88 9.98 -4.56 -11.53
N GLU A 89 8.97 -4.15 -12.31
CA GLU A 89 9.20 -3.52 -13.60
C GLU A 89 9.89 -2.15 -13.44
N LEU A 90 9.49 -1.37 -12.43
CA LEU A 90 10.16 -0.13 -12.06
C LEU A 90 11.62 -0.36 -11.64
N GLU A 91 11.89 -1.41 -10.88
CA GLU A 91 13.25 -1.77 -10.45
C GLU A 91 14.13 -2.18 -11.64
N LYS A 92 13.62 -2.99 -12.58
CA LYS A 92 14.33 -3.31 -13.82
C LYS A 92 14.67 -2.07 -14.63
N ILE A 93 13.73 -1.13 -14.77
CA ILE A 93 13.97 0.13 -15.48
C ILE A 93 15.08 0.93 -14.79
N ARG A 94 15.05 1.02 -13.46
CA ARG A 94 16.12 1.69 -12.68
C ARG A 94 17.47 1.02 -12.87
N LEU A 95 17.51 -0.31 -12.83
CA LEU A 95 18.76 -1.05 -13.03
C LEU A 95 19.32 -0.81 -14.43
N ALA A 96 18.50 -0.91 -15.47
CA ALA A 96 18.90 -0.63 -16.85
C ALA A 96 19.40 0.81 -17.03
N GLN A 97 18.79 1.78 -16.34
CA GLN A 97 19.29 3.17 -16.32
C GLN A 97 20.66 3.28 -15.64
N PHE A 98 20.90 2.52 -14.58
CA PHE A 98 22.17 2.52 -13.87
C PHE A 98 23.28 1.86 -14.70
N GLU A 99 22.98 0.72 -15.32
CA GLU A 99 23.89 0.03 -16.24
C GLU A 99 24.29 0.90 -17.42
N LYS A 100 23.32 1.60 -18.03
CA LYS A 100 23.60 2.54 -19.13
C LYS A 100 24.49 3.70 -18.68
N GLN A 101 24.28 4.23 -17.46
CA GLN A 101 25.16 5.26 -16.91
C GLN A 101 26.58 4.75 -16.67
N LEU A 102 26.71 3.51 -16.18
CA LEU A 102 28.01 2.87 -16.00
C LEU A 102 28.72 2.65 -17.34
N GLU A 103 28.01 2.21 -18.37
CA GLU A 103 28.54 2.05 -19.73
C GLU A 103 29.04 3.39 -20.29
N ILE A 104 28.27 4.47 -20.14
CA ILE A 104 28.70 5.82 -20.56
C ILE A 104 29.95 6.26 -19.79
N ALA A 105 30.00 6.05 -18.47
CA ALA A 105 31.15 6.40 -17.65
C ALA A 105 32.42 5.63 -18.08
N ASN A 106 32.30 4.32 -18.33
CA ASN A 106 33.40 3.50 -18.82
C ASN A 106 33.87 3.91 -20.22
N ALA A 107 32.95 4.15 -21.17
CA ALA A 107 33.28 4.63 -22.50
C ALA A 107 33.94 6.02 -22.49
N THR A 108 33.58 6.87 -21.53
CA THR A 108 34.20 8.19 -21.33
C THR A 108 35.62 8.05 -20.78
N ARG A 109 35.84 7.12 -19.85
CA ARG A 109 37.17 6.77 -19.31
C ARG A 109 38.09 6.17 -20.38
N ASP A 110 37.57 5.31 -21.26
CA ASP A 110 38.35 4.72 -22.35
C ASP A 110 38.71 5.75 -23.45
N LYS A 111 37.85 6.75 -23.68
CA LYS A 111 38.15 7.91 -24.54
C LYS A 111 39.17 8.87 -23.90
N ALA A 112 39.12 9.07 -22.58
CA ALA A 112 40.12 9.83 -21.83
C ALA A 112 41.49 9.13 -21.84
N ASN A 113 41.52 7.79 -21.72
CA ASN A 113 42.76 6.99 -21.78
C ASN A 113 43.43 6.96 -23.16
N THR A 114 42.72 7.32 -24.23
CA THR A 114 43.29 7.43 -25.59
C THR A 114 43.80 8.85 -25.89
N SER A 115 43.48 9.86 -25.05
CA SER A 115 43.75 11.27 -25.38
C SER A 115 44.72 12.01 -24.45
N GLN A 116 45.11 11.50 -23.29
CA GLN A 116 46.08 12.14 -22.37
C GLN A 116 46.71 11.00 -21.51
N ALA A 117 48.00 10.69 -21.45
CA ALA A 117 49.20 11.52 -21.39
C ALA A 117 48.96 12.77 -20.54
N THR A 118 49.36 12.73 -19.26
CA THR A 118 49.29 13.80 -18.23
C THR A 118 47.83 14.15 -17.86
N GLU A 119 47.32 14.03 -16.63
CA GLU A 119 47.81 14.51 -15.34
C GLU A 119 47.09 13.77 -14.18
N ILE A 120 47.86 13.48 -13.12
CA ILE A 120 47.49 13.51 -11.69
C ILE A 120 46.02 13.24 -11.32
N VAL A 121 45.77 12.07 -10.74
CA VAL A 121 44.52 11.72 -10.05
C VAL A 121 44.35 12.65 -8.84
N GLU A 122 43.46 13.62 -8.97
CA GLU A 122 43.07 14.54 -7.90
C GLU A 122 41.76 14.08 -7.23
N PRO A 123 41.67 14.07 -5.87
CA PRO A 123 40.47 13.65 -5.11
C PRO A 123 39.18 14.46 -5.35
N GLY A 124 39.18 15.47 -6.22
CA GLY A 124 38.05 16.38 -6.44
C GLY A 124 36.80 15.72 -7.04
N SER A 125 36.94 14.64 -7.83
CA SER A 125 35.86 14.11 -8.67
C SER A 125 34.62 13.58 -7.92
N LEU A 126 34.74 13.12 -6.66
CA LEU A 126 33.59 12.66 -5.87
C LEU A 126 32.90 13.84 -5.14
N ILE A 127 33.69 14.81 -4.68
CA ILE A 127 33.21 16.02 -4.01
C ILE A 127 32.43 16.88 -4.99
N ASP A 128 32.92 17.00 -6.23
CA ASP A 128 32.25 17.73 -7.32
C ASP A 128 30.86 17.16 -7.64
N ASN A 129 30.70 15.83 -7.53
CA ASN A 129 29.42 15.15 -7.75
C ASN A 129 28.44 15.43 -6.60
N LEU A 130 28.90 15.34 -5.35
CA LEU A 130 28.07 15.65 -4.18
C LEU A 130 27.63 17.12 -4.18
N GLU A 131 28.53 18.06 -4.48
CA GLU A 131 28.20 19.48 -4.54
C GLU A 131 27.18 19.79 -5.65
N SER A 132 27.34 19.17 -6.83
CA SER A 132 26.39 19.25 -7.94
C SER A 132 25.01 18.68 -7.54
N LEU A 133 24.99 17.58 -6.79
CA LEU A 133 23.77 16.95 -6.31
C LEU A 133 23.07 17.82 -5.26
N ILE A 134 23.81 18.34 -4.28
CA ILE A 134 23.33 19.30 -3.27
C ILE A 134 22.71 20.51 -3.97
N LYS A 135 23.40 21.11 -4.94
CA LYS A 135 22.91 22.28 -5.68
C LYS A 135 21.63 21.96 -6.46
N SER A 136 21.57 20.80 -7.10
CA SER A 136 20.40 20.34 -7.85
C SER A 136 19.19 20.13 -6.95
N VAL A 137 19.38 19.47 -5.80
CA VAL A 137 18.32 19.23 -4.81
C VAL A 137 17.86 20.55 -4.19
N LYS A 138 18.80 21.45 -3.82
CA LYS A 138 18.48 22.80 -3.32
C LYS A 138 17.60 23.59 -4.29
N THR A 139 17.85 23.48 -5.59
CA THR A 139 17.06 24.19 -6.62
C THR A 139 15.64 23.63 -6.77
N LEU A 140 15.44 22.35 -6.48
CA LEU A 140 14.14 21.67 -6.59
C LEU A 140 13.33 21.66 -5.29
N THR A 141 13.93 22.12 -4.19
CA THR A 141 13.31 22.15 -2.87
C THR A 141 12.88 23.57 -2.54
N ILE A 142 11.76 23.74 -1.85
CA ILE A 142 11.39 25.05 -1.33
C ILE A 142 12.42 25.57 -0.31
N PRO A 143 12.55 26.90 -0.11
CA PRO A 143 13.46 27.46 0.88
C PRO A 143 13.20 26.92 2.29
N VAL A 144 14.26 26.78 3.09
CA VAL A 144 14.15 26.25 4.46
C VAL A 144 13.22 27.14 5.29
N PRO A 145 12.08 26.61 5.76
CA PRO A 145 11.09 27.41 6.46
C PRO A 145 11.61 28.01 7.77
N VAL A 146 10.98 29.11 8.19
CA VAL A 146 11.22 29.74 9.50
C VAL A 146 10.14 29.33 10.50
N ARG A 147 8.94 29.00 10.02
CA ARG A 147 7.80 28.60 10.84
C ARG A 147 7.61 27.09 10.82
N SER A 148 7.24 26.55 11.97
CA SER A 148 6.96 25.15 12.25
C SER A 148 6.00 24.51 11.25
N GLU A 149 4.90 25.20 10.92
CA GLU A 149 3.80 24.63 10.14
C GLU A 149 4.20 24.34 8.68
N SER A 150 5.30 24.94 8.22
CA SER A 150 5.78 24.83 6.84
C SER A 150 6.86 23.75 6.65
N PHE A 151 7.38 23.14 7.73
CA PHE A 151 8.40 22.09 7.63
C PHE A 151 7.89 20.82 6.96
N ASN A 152 6.63 20.45 7.17
CA ASN A 152 6.01 19.32 6.48
C ASN A 152 6.05 19.47 4.95
N LEU A 153 5.75 20.68 4.45
CA LEU A 153 5.79 20.98 3.02
C LEU A 153 7.24 20.98 2.49
N PHE A 154 8.18 21.46 3.30
CA PHE A 154 9.61 21.42 2.97
C PHE A 154 10.12 20.00 2.80
N PHE A 155 9.86 19.11 3.77
CA PHE A 155 10.27 17.72 3.66
C PHE A 155 9.60 17.01 2.49
N HIS A 156 8.32 17.27 2.23
CA HIS A 156 7.65 16.72 1.05
C HIS A 156 8.31 17.16 -0.27
N SER A 157 8.65 18.45 -0.39
CA SER A 157 9.38 18.96 -1.55
C SER A 157 10.78 18.35 -1.68
N LEU A 158 11.48 18.20 -0.56
CA LEU A 158 12.83 17.64 -0.51
C LEU A 158 12.86 16.15 -0.89
N GLU A 159 11.94 15.35 -0.34
CA GLU A 159 11.80 13.93 -0.68
C GLU A 159 11.49 13.76 -2.17
N LYS A 160 10.62 14.62 -2.73
CA LYS A 160 10.35 14.62 -4.16
C LYS A 160 11.59 14.96 -4.98
N ALA A 161 12.42 15.90 -4.52
CA ALA A 161 13.70 16.22 -5.15
C ALA A 161 14.69 15.05 -5.08
N PHE A 162 14.75 14.34 -3.94
CA PHE A 162 15.57 13.13 -3.80
C PHE A 162 15.15 12.02 -4.76
N GLN A 163 13.84 11.79 -4.91
CA GLN A 163 13.33 10.81 -5.88
C GLN A 163 13.63 11.23 -7.32
N ASN A 164 13.46 12.52 -7.65
CA ASN A 164 13.73 13.05 -8.98
C ASN A 164 15.20 12.92 -9.40
N LYS A 165 16.13 13.08 -8.45
CA LYS A 165 17.57 13.01 -8.67
C LYS A 165 18.17 11.64 -8.35
N SER A 166 17.34 10.66 -7.97
CA SER A 166 17.75 9.31 -7.58
C SER A 166 18.88 9.32 -6.53
N VAL A 167 18.71 10.16 -5.50
CA VAL A 167 19.71 10.34 -4.44
C VAL A 167 19.85 9.05 -3.60
N PRO A 168 21.07 8.48 -3.47
CA PRO A 168 21.34 7.34 -2.60
C PRO A 168 20.95 7.62 -1.14
N ASN A 169 20.48 6.60 -0.41
CA ASN A 169 20.00 6.76 0.96
C ASN A 169 21.11 7.26 1.90
N GLU A 170 22.33 6.84 1.64
CA GLU A 170 23.54 7.17 2.39
C GLU A 170 23.86 8.67 2.33
N LEU A 171 23.48 9.35 1.24
CA LEU A 171 23.76 10.77 1.02
C LEU A 171 22.61 11.69 1.45
N LYS A 172 21.41 11.15 1.71
CA LYS A 172 20.23 11.98 2.04
C LYS A 172 20.41 12.76 3.33
N ALA A 173 21.00 12.14 4.35
CA ALA A 173 21.28 12.80 5.63
C ALA A 173 22.27 13.95 5.45
N GLU A 174 23.38 13.71 4.76
CA GLU A 174 24.41 14.72 4.48
C GLU A 174 23.86 15.90 3.66
N ILE A 175 23.08 15.62 2.60
CA ILE A 175 22.44 16.66 1.79
C ILE A 175 21.43 17.45 2.62
N LEU A 176 20.61 16.79 3.46
CA LEU A 176 19.65 17.46 4.34
C LEU A 176 20.35 18.43 5.30
N LEU A 177 21.41 17.98 5.97
CA LEU A 177 22.19 18.82 6.89
C LEU A 177 22.78 20.03 6.15
N ASN A 178 23.31 19.82 4.95
CA ASN A 178 23.84 20.92 4.12
C ASN A 178 22.76 21.91 3.66
N ILE A 179 21.51 21.45 3.46
CA ILE A 179 20.38 22.31 3.11
C ILE A 179 19.91 23.12 4.32
N LEU A 180 19.81 22.49 5.48
CA LEU A 180 19.36 23.14 6.71
C LEU A 180 20.41 24.12 7.26
N GLY A 181 21.70 23.85 7.02
CA GLY A 181 22.81 24.72 7.41
C GLY A 181 22.81 24.99 8.91
N GLU A 182 23.09 26.23 9.29
CA GLU A 182 23.25 26.63 10.70
C GLU A 182 22.00 26.41 11.57
N LYS A 183 20.82 26.22 10.95
CA LYS A 183 19.56 25.97 11.69
C LYS A 183 19.58 24.65 12.45
N VAL A 184 20.44 23.70 12.08
CA VAL A 184 20.58 22.42 12.78
C VAL A 184 21.80 22.35 13.70
N ASP A 185 22.64 23.38 13.78
CA ASP A 185 23.88 23.31 14.59
C ASP A 185 23.58 23.08 16.08
N ASN A 186 22.51 23.68 16.60
CA ASN A 186 22.05 23.46 17.98
C ASN A 186 21.44 22.06 18.19
N LEU A 187 20.84 21.48 17.15
CA LEU A 187 20.33 20.10 17.15
C LEU A 187 21.50 19.10 17.14
N LEU A 188 22.52 19.34 16.31
CA LEU A 188 23.70 18.50 16.15
C LEU A 188 24.54 18.41 17.43
N ALA A 189 24.46 19.38 18.33
CA ALA A 189 25.16 19.38 19.62
C ALA A 189 24.75 18.21 20.54
N TYR A 190 23.55 17.63 20.35
CA TYR A 190 22.99 16.59 21.22
C TYR A 190 22.77 15.25 20.52
N VAL A 191 23.14 15.13 19.23
CA VAL A 191 22.88 13.94 18.41
C VAL A 191 24.14 13.07 18.32
N SER A 192 23.98 11.76 18.47
CA SER A 192 25.10 10.82 18.36
C SER A 192 25.59 10.71 16.91
N GLN A 193 26.89 10.45 16.71
CA GLN A 193 27.47 10.37 15.37
C GLN A 193 26.83 9.28 14.49
N GLU A 194 26.28 8.23 15.10
CA GLU A 194 25.56 7.16 14.41
C GLU A 194 24.19 7.61 13.89
N ASP A 195 23.53 8.54 14.59
CA ASP A 195 22.23 9.09 14.21
C ASP A 195 22.35 10.17 13.12
N LEU A 196 23.54 10.75 12.92
CA LEU A 196 23.82 11.77 11.90
C LEU A 196 23.85 11.22 10.47
N CYS A 197 23.88 9.90 10.31
CA CYS A 197 23.82 9.24 9.01
C CYS A 197 22.39 8.79 8.65
N ASP A 198 21.44 8.89 9.59
CA ASP A 198 20.07 8.43 9.41
C ASP A 198 19.14 9.61 9.08
N TYR A 199 18.71 9.66 7.81
CA TYR A 199 17.82 10.69 7.31
C TYR A 199 16.51 10.79 8.11
N GLU A 200 15.91 9.65 8.47
CA GLU A 200 14.61 9.65 9.14
C GLU A 200 14.75 10.17 10.56
N LYS A 201 15.81 9.80 11.28
CA LYS A 201 16.10 10.34 12.61
C LYS A 201 16.31 11.85 12.59
N ILE A 202 17.10 12.38 11.65
CA ILE A 202 17.34 13.82 11.52
C ILE A 202 16.04 14.56 11.21
N LYS A 203 15.23 14.03 10.29
CA LYS A 203 13.92 14.60 9.96
C LYS A 203 13.01 14.67 11.18
N GLN A 204 12.91 13.60 11.97
CA GLN A 204 12.10 13.58 13.19
C GLN A 204 12.59 14.60 14.24
N LEU A 205 13.91 14.73 14.39
CA LEU A 205 14.51 15.71 15.30
C LEU A 205 14.20 17.15 14.88
N VAL A 206 14.32 17.45 13.59
CA VAL A 206 13.95 18.77 13.04
C VAL A 206 12.46 19.03 13.26
N LEU A 207 11.59 18.06 12.98
CA LEU A 207 10.15 18.24 13.21
C LEU A 207 9.84 18.48 14.70
N LYS A 208 10.50 17.77 15.62
CA LYS A 208 10.30 17.92 17.06
C LYS A 208 10.77 19.28 17.59
N GLU A 209 11.94 19.75 17.16
CA GLU A 209 12.48 21.05 17.59
C GLU A 209 11.64 22.22 17.07
N PHE A 210 11.13 22.07 15.85
CA PHE A 210 10.29 23.04 15.20
C PHE A 210 8.80 22.70 15.31
N GLU A 211 8.36 21.90 16.28
CA GLU A 211 6.93 21.79 16.62
C GLU A 211 6.53 22.99 17.49
N PRO A 212 5.35 23.60 17.30
CA PRO A 212 4.90 24.64 18.20
C PRO A 212 4.69 24.05 19.59
N THR A 213 5.54 24.44 20.55
CA THR A 213 5.28 24.19 21.97
C THR A 213 3.88 24.69 22.29
N PRO A 214 2.99 23.86 22.86
CA PRO A 214 1.65 24.29 23.21
C PRO A 214 1.72 25.57 24.04
N PRO A 215 0.89 26.59 23.76
CA PRO A 215 0.89 27.80 24.58
C PRO A 215 0.62 27.38 26.02
N ARG A 216 1.57 27.70 26.93
CA ARG A 216 1.33 27.56 28.36
C ARG A 216 0.07 28.34 28.66
N MET A 217 -0.98 27.65 29.11
CA MET A 217 -2.13 28.35 29.68
C MET A 217 -1.62 29.16 30.87
N PRO A 218 -1.88 30.48 30.93
CA PRO A 218 -1.59 31.23 32.13
C PRO A 218 -2.46 30.68 33.28
N GLU A 219 -1.81 30.37 34.40
CA GLU A 219 -2.46 30.09 35.69
C GLU A 219 -3.22 31.31 36.22
#